data_AF-A0A7W0N5Z4-F1
#
_entry.id   AF-A0A7W0N5Z4-F1
#
_cell.length_a   1.000
_cell.length_b   1.000
_cell.length_c   1.000
_cell.angle_alpha   90.00
_cell.angle_beta   90.00
_cell.angle_gamma   90.00
#
_symmetry.space_group_name_H-M   'P 1'
#
loop_
_entity.id
_entity.type
_entity.pdbx_description
1 polymer ?
#
loop_
_entity_poly.entity_id
_entity_poly.type
_entity_poly.pdbx_seq_one_letter_code
_entity_poly.pdbx_strand_id
1 'polypeptide(L)'
;MPLDPGRHWLEAGITGIPRQREWDVVKLVEAAGSAGDEVEFVALPDGRVLLESGPGSFDPTPLAAPFRGSIEPPYRAVARRRPELWAIGARAIKTLELPGAPHGDALEVVLNADGLLVRVDGMPSGARLEELEELGRARFASFVVRAQRLVDSLFEVEVEPL
;
A
#
# COMPACT_ATOMS: atom_id res chain seq x y z
N MET A 1 40.00 -2.71 19.12
CA MET A 1 38.84 -3.51 18.71
C MET A 1 38.40 -3.00 17.34
N PRO A 2 38.36 -3.83 16.29
CA PRO A 2 37.84 -3.41 14.99
C PRO A 2 36.31 -3.39 15.01
N LEU A 3 35.72 -2.33 14.46
CA LEU A 3 34.28 -2.22 14.22
C LEU A 3 33.92 -3.10 13.01
N ASP A 4 32.91 -3.94 13.17
CA ASP A 4 32.34 -4.82 12.15
C ASP A 4 31.55 -4.00 11.09
N PRO A 5 31.93 -3.98 9.81
CA PRO A 5 31.22 -3.28 8.75
C PRO A 5 30.27 -4.24 8.03
N GLY A 6 29.11 -4.52 8.62
CA GLY A 6 28.24 -5.58 8.08
C GLY A 6 26.78 -5.55 8.54
N ARG A 7 26.09 -4.41 8.42
CA ARG A 7 24.62 -4.35 8.31
C ARG A 7 24.20 -2.93 7.95
N HIS A 8 24.26 -2.62 6.66
CA HIS A 8 23.54 -1.47 6.13
C HIS A 8 22.07 -1.85 6.17
N TRP A 9 21.38 -1.31 7.17
CA TRP A 9 19.93 -1.26 7.20
C TRP A 9 19.46 -0.58 5.93
N LEU A 10 18.87 -1.34 5.01
CA LEU A 10 17.83 -0.76 4.17
C LEU A 10 16.63 -0.66 5.10
N GLU A 11 16.52 0.50 5.76
CA GLU A 11 15.30 0.88 6.46
C GLU A 11 14.14 0.77 5.47
N ALA A 12 13.24 -0.18 5.74
CA ALA A 12 11.91 -0.14 5.14
C ALA A 12 11.25 1.18 5.58
N GLY A 13 11.04 2.12 4.64
CA GLY A 13 10.35 3.38 4.93
C GLY A 13 10.88 4.67 4.31
N ILE A 14 11.69 4.64 3.24
CA ILE A 14 12.20 5.86 2.59
C ILE A 14 11.83 5.77 1.10
N THR A 15 10.69 6.23 0.59
CA THR A 15 9.99 7.51 0.83
C THR A 15 8.48 7.35 0.68
N GLY A 16 7.80 6.89 1.74
CA GLY A 16 6.35 7.13 1.84
C GLY A 16 6.15 8.57 2.25
N ILE A 17 5.93 9.50 1.30
CA ILE A 17 5.56 10.88 1.65
C ILE A 17 4.38 10.79 2.61
N PRO A 18 4.51 11.25 3.87
CA PRO A 18 3.41 11.19 4.83
C PRO A 18 2.40 12.25 4.41
N ARG A 19 1.44 11.88 3.57
CA ARG A 19 0.21 12.64 3.43
C ARG A 19 -0.58 12.55 4.72
N GLN A 20 -1.11 13.68 5.18
CA GLN A 20 -2.21 13.69 6.14
C GLN A 20 -3.30 12.75 5.59
N ARG A 21 -3.55 11.64 6.27
CA ARG A 21 -4.51 10.63 5.80
C ARG A 21 -5.92 11.12 6.11
N GLU A 22 -6.67 11.51 5.09
CA GLU A 22 -8.13 11.59 5.18
C GLU A 22 -8.66 10.16 5.20
N TRP A 23 -9.16 9.73 6.35
CA TRP A 23 -9.82 8.43 6.48
C TRP A 23 -11.25 8.57 5.95
N ASP A 24 -11.65 7.66 5.06
CA ASP A 24 -13.04 7.60 4.59
C ASP A 24 -13.97 7.13 5.69
N VAL A 25 -13.52 6.16 6.49
CA VAL A 25 -14.27 5.58 7.61
C VAL A 25 -13.35 5.31 8.78
N VAL A 26 -13.84 5.57 9.99
CA VAL A 26 -13.18 5.20 11.25
C VAL A 26 -14.10 4.32 12.09
N LYS A 27 -13.56 3.24 12.68
CA LYS A 27 -14.27 2.31 13.57
C LYS A 27 -13.49 2.08 14.86
N LEU A 28 -14.22 1.79 15.93
CA LEU A 28 -13.67 1.30 17.20
C LEU A 28 -14.09 -0.16 17.38
N VAL A 29 -13.17 -1.01 17.78
CA VAL A 29 -13.39 -2.46 17.96
C VAL A 29 -12.78 -2.90 19.28
N GLU A 30 -13.47 -3.73 20.05
CA GLU A 30 -12.93 -4.25 21.32
C GLU A 30 -11.67 -5.10 21.10
N ALA A 31 -10.67 -4.92 21.96
CA ALA A 31 -9.32 -5.47 21.80
C ALA A 31 -8.98 -6.62 22.76
N ALA A 32 -9.99 -7.30 23.31
CA ALA A 32 -9.77 -8.31 24.35
C ALA A 32 -8.87 -9.46 23.87
N GLY A 33 -7.65 -9.52 24.39
CA GLY A 33 -6.69 -10.62 24.17
C GLY A 33 -5.83 -10.53 22.90
N SER A 34 -5.90 -9.45 22.12
CA SER A 34 -5.09 -9.29 20.90
C SER A 34 -3.66 -8.80 21.20
N ALA A 35 -2.66 -9.40 20.58
CA ALA A 35 -1.27 -8.93 20.59
C ALA A 35 -1.05 -7.81 19.55
N GLY A 36 -0.03 -6.97 19.76
CA GLY A 36 0.34 -5.87 18.86
C GLY A 36 -0.06 -4.48 19.37
N ASP A 37 0.59 -3.45 18.83
CA ASP A 37 0.33 -2.02 19.17
C ASP A 37 -0.21 -1.24 17.96
N GLU A 38 0.11 -1.73 16.77
CA GLU A 38 -0.30 -1.22 15.47
C GLU A 38 -0.33 -2.37 14.48
N VAL A 39 -1.34 -2.39 13.62
CA VAL A 39 -1.38 -3.26 12.45
C VAL A 39 -1.87 -2.49 11.24
N GLU A 40 -1.28 -2.76 10.08
CA GLU A 40 -1.76 -2.30 8.79
C GLU A 40 -2.26 -3.49 7.99
N PHE A 41 -3.43 -3.37 7.37
CA PHE A 41 -4.01 -4.44 6.57
C PHE A 41 -4.77 -3.89 5.36
N VAL A 42 -4.98 -4.75 4.37
CA VAL A 42 -5.74 -4.44 3.16
C VAL A 42 -6.84 -5.47 2.97
N ALA A 43 -8.09 -5.00 2.84
CA ALA A 43 -9.19 -5.84 2.38
C ALA A 43 -9.20 -5.84 0.85
N LEU A 44 -9.10 -7.03 0.24
CA LEU A 44 -9.04 -7.22 -1.19
C LEU A 44 -10.43 -7.31 -1.83
N PRO A 45 -10.55 -7.11 -3.16
CA PRO A 45 -11.83 -7.23 -3.87
C PRO A 45 -12.46 -8.63 -3.78
N ASP A 46 -11.63 -9.67 -3.60
CA ASP A 46 -12.07 -11.06 -3.45
C ASP A 46 -12.50 -11.43 -2.01
N GLY A 47 -12.47 -10.46 -1.09
CA GLY A 47 -12.86 -10.62 0.30
C GLY A 47 -11.77 -11.14 1.23
N ARG A 48 -10.56 -11.45 0.73
CA ARG A 48 -9.40 -11.74 1.61
C ARG A 48 -8.94 -10.47 2.33
N VAL A 49 -8.28 -10.66 3.48
CA VAL A 49 -7.65 -9.58 4.24
C VAL A 49 -6.17 -9.89 4.41
N LEU A 50 -5.32 -9.04 3.86
CA LEU A 50 -3.86 -9.16 3.92
C LEU A 50 -3.31 -8.34 5.08
N LEU A 51 -2.43 -8.94 5.89
CA LEU A 51 -1.63 -8.20 6.87
C LEU A 51 -0.40 -7.62 6.17
N GLU A 52 -0.29 -6.30 6.16
CA GLU A 52 0.82 -5.57 5.53
C GLU A 52 1.92 -5.26 6.55
N SER A 53 1.53 -4.95 7.78
CA SER A 53 2.43 -4.65 8.89
C SER A 53 1.81 -5.06 10.20
N GLY A 54 2.60 -5.66 11.08
CA GLY A 54 2.15 -6.16 12.38
C GLY A 54 2.84 -7.47 12.76
N PRO A 55 2.47 -8.06 13.91
CA PRO A 55 2.94 -9.38 14.29
C PRO A 55 2.51 -10.42 13.24
N GLY A 56 3.43 -11.23 12.70
CA GLY A 56 3.11 -12.15 11.61
C GLY A 56 2.08 -13.24 11.93
N SER A 57 1.75 -13.46 13.21
CA SER A 57 0.68 -14.35 13.66
C SER A 57 -0.67 -13.65 13.86
N PHE A 58 -0.75 -12.33 13.61
CA PHE A 58 -1.95 -11.55 13.78
C PHE A 58 -2.93 -11.81 12.64
N ASP A 59 -4.18 -12.14 12.96
CA ASP A 59 -5.26 -12.22 11.99
C ASP A 59 -6.01 -10.88 11.93
N PRO A 60 -5.94 -10.12 10.82
CA PRO A 60 -6.65 -8.85 10.67
C PRO A 60 -8.14 -9.01 10.34
N THR A 61 -8.62 -10.21 10.05
CA THR A 61 -10.01 -10.45 9.62
C THR A 61 -11.06 -9.93 10.61
N PRO A 62 -10.92 -10.12 11.94
CA PRO A 62 -11.87 -9.58 12.91
C PRO A 62 -11.92 -8.04 12.92
N LEU A 63 -10.80 -7.37 12.59
CA LEU A 63 -10.73 -5.92 12.50
C LEU A 63 -11.38 -5.37 11.22
N ALA A 64 -11.47 -6.18 10.17
CA ALA A 64 -12.15 -5.83 8.92
C ALA A 64 -13.68 -5.98 9.01
N ALA A 65 -14.19 -6.90 9.84
CA ALA A 65 -15.63 -7.20 9.90
C ALA A 65 -16.55 -5.97 10.14
N PRO A 66 -16.22 -5.00 11.01
CA PRO A 66 -17.06 -3.83 11.27
C PRO A 66 -17.16 -2.82 10.12
N PHE A 67 -16.35 -2.98 9.08
CA PHE A 67 -16.36 -2.11 7.91
C PHE A 67 -17.38 -2.54 6.83
N ARG A 68 -17.91 -3.77 6.91
CA ARG A 68 -18.93 -4.26 5.97
C ARG A 68 -20.12 -3.30 5.91
N GLY A 69 -20.48 -2.85 4.70
CA GLY A 69 -21.56 -1.88 4.46
C GLY A 69 -21.23 -0.43 4.86
N SER A 70 -20.02 -0.15 5.37
CA SER A 70 -19.53 1.23 5.58
C SER A 70 -18.51 1.63 4.50
N ILE A 71 -17.67 0.69 4.07
CA ILE A 71 -16.74 0.83 2.95
C ILE A 71 -16.61 -0.53 2.28
N GLU A 72 -16.73 -0.54 0.96
CA GLU A 72 -16.56 -1.76 0.17
C GLU A 72 -15.08 -1.97 -0.16
N PRO A 73 -14.58 -3.22 -0.15
CA PRO A 73 -13.25 -3.52 -0.67
C PRO A 73 -13.08 -3.10 -2.15
N PRO A 74 -11.88 -2.70 -2.59
CA PRO A 74 -10.64 -2.74 -1.82
C PRO A 74 -10.41 -1.49 -0.96
N TYR A 75 -9.90 -1.69 0.25
CA TYR A 75 -9.50 -0.60 1.14
C TYR A 75 -8.26 -0.97 1.95
N ARG A 76 -7.45 0.04 2.28
CA ARG A 76 -6.33 -0.07 3.23
C ARG A 76 -6.78 0.46 4.58
N ALA A 77 -6.39 -0.21 5.65
CA ALA A 77 -6.69 0.19 7.01
C ALA A 77 -5.44 0.21 7.89
N VAL A 78 -5.43 1.16 8.83
CA VAL A 78 -4.45 1.21 9.92
C VAL A 78 -5.21 1.14 11.22
N ALA A 79 -4.89 0.13 12.00
CA ALA A 79 -5.42 -0.07 13.33
C ALA A 79 -4.33 0.28 14.35
N ARG A 80 -4.70 1.10 15.33
CA ARG A 80 -3.85 1.46 16.47
C ARG A 80 -4.50 0.98 17.74
N ARG A 81 -3.71 0.31 18.58
CA ARG A 81 -4.19 -0.18 19.87
C ARG A 81 -4.36 0.97 20.85
N ARG A 82 -5.42 0.85 21.63
CA ARG A 82 -5.76 1.58 22.86
C ARG A 82 -5.99 0.53 23.95
N PRO A 83 -5.98 0.90 25.24
CA PRO A 83 -6.01 -0.08 26.34
C PRO A 83 -7.08 -1.17 26.20
N GLU A 84 -8.29 -0.82 25.75
CA GLU A 84 -9.42 -1.76 25.61
C GLU A 84 -9.97 -1.84 24.17
N LEU A 85 -9.42 -1.06 23.23
CA LEU A 85 -9.98 -0.88 21.89
C LEU A 85 -8.90 -0.83 20.81
N TRP A 86 -9.28 -1.17 19.59
CA TRP A 86 -8.60 -0.79 18.36
C TRP A 86 -9.29 0.41 17.75
N ALA A 87 -8.54 1.48 17.50
CA ALA A 87 -8.97 2.58 16.64
C ALA A 87 -8.50 2.30 15.22
N ILE A 88 -9.42 2.13 14.29
CA ILE A 88 -9.13 1.69 12.93
C ILE A 88 -9.61 2.77 11.96
N GLY A 89 -8.69 3.34 11.20
CA GLY A 89 -9.02 4.17 10.04
C GLY A 89 -8.88 3.36 8.77
N ALA A 90 -9.85 3.45 7.87
CA ALA A 90 -9.81 2.84 6.54
C ALA A 90 -9.98 3.89 5.44
N ARG A 91 -9.31 3.66 4.31
CA ARG A 91 -9.46 4.44 3.08
C ARG A 91 -9.63 3.52 1.88
N ALA A 92 -10.50 3.88 0.95
CA ALA A 92 -10.66 3.20 -0.31
C ALA A 92 -9.36 3.30 -1.10
N ILE A 93 -9.01 2.22 -1.78
CA ILE A 93 -7.85 2.19 -2.68
C ILE A 93 -8.29 1.77 -4.07
N LYS A 94 -7.45 2.02 -5.07
CA LYS A 94 -7.62 1.45 -6.40
C LYS A 94 -6.64 0.31 -6.53
N THR A 95 -7.07 -0.77 -7.18
CA THR A 95 -6.19 -1.89 -7.46
C THR A 95 -6.16 -2.19 -8.96
N LEU A 96 -5.03 -2.71 -9.42
CA LEU A 96 -4.81 -3.12 -10.80
C LEU A 96 -4.04 -4.44 -10.82
N GLU A 97 -4.49 -5.36 -11.67
CA GLU A 97 -3.75 -6.59 -11.99
C GLU A 97 -2.71 -6.28 -13.07
N LEU A 98 -1.45 -6.61 -12.81
CA LEU A 98 -0.34 -6.40 -13.71
C LEU A 98 0.37 -7.74 -14.00
N PRO A 99 -0.24 -8.62 -14.80
CA PRO A 99 0.37 -9.89 -15.17
C PRO A 99 1.60 -9.63 -16.04
N GLY A 100 2.78 -9.95 -15.52
CA GLY A 100 4.06 -9.67 -16.20
C GLY A 100 4.79 -8.42 -15.69
N ALA A 101 4.29 -7.78 -14.64
CA ALA A 101 5.06 -6.79 -13.90
C ALA A 101 6.44 -7.36 -13.50
N PRO A 102 7.51 -6.55 -13.55
CA PRO A 102 8.83 -6.97 -13.11
C PRO A 102 8.81 -7.37 -11.62
N HIS A 103 9.83 -8.11 -11.20
CA HIS A 103 10.03 -8.41 -9.79
C HIS A 103 10.38 -7.12 -9.03
N GLY A 104 9.75 -6.93 -7.87
CA GLY A 104 9.85 -5.72 -7.04
C GLY A 104 8.51 -5.35 -6.43
N ASP A 105 8.50 -4.53 -5.38
CA ASP A 105 7.28 -4.23 -4.61
C ASP A 105 6.71 -2.85 -4.95
N ALA A 106 7.55 -1.92 -5.38
CA ALA A 106 7.15 -0.58 -5.78
C ALA A 106 7.44 -0.33 -7.26
N LEU A 107 6.42 0.03 -8.03
CA LEU A 107 6.56 0.49 -9.41
C LEU A 107 6.20 1.98 -9.50
N GLU A 108 6.97 2.73 -10.28
CA GLU A 108 6.68 4.13 -10.56
C GLU A 108 6.80 4.38 -12.06
N VAL A 109 5.78 5.01 -12.65
CA VAL A 109 5.78 5.48 -14.04
C VAL A 109 5.58 6.98 -14.03
N VAL A 110 6.55 7.72 -14.56
CA VAL A 110 6.54 9.18 -14.63
C VAL A 110 6.52 9.59 -16.08
N LEU A 111 5.54 10.40 -16.50
CA LEU A 111 5.50 11.04 -17.80
C LEU A 111 5.56 12.55 -17.62
N ASN A 112 6.59 13.18 -18.19
CA ASN A 112 6.76 14.63 -18.21
C ASN A 112 7.26 15.09 -19.60
N ALA A 113 7.68 16.35 -19.70
CA ALA A 113 8.18 16.92 -20.96
C ALA A 113 9.46 16.24 -21.48
N ASP A 114 10.27 15.65 -20.60
CA ASP A 114 11.53 14.97 -20.95
C ASP A 114 11.29 13.52 -21.42
N GLY A 115 10.08 13.00 -21.20
CA GLY A 115 9.64 11.69 -21.67
C GLY A 115 9.09 10.81 -20.55
N LEU A 116 9.11 9.50 -20.83
CA LEU A 116 8.63 8.47 -19.93
C LEU A 116 9.79 7.85 -19.15
N LEU A 117 9.65 7.77 -17.83
CA LEU A 117 10.60 7.12 -16.93
C LEU A 117 9.87 6.05 -16.11
N VAL A 118 10.48 4.87 -16.02
CA VAL A 118 9.99 3.76 -15.20
C VAL A 118 11.00 3.44 -14.11
N ARG A 119 10.51 3.22 -12.89
CA ARG A 119 11.31 2.74 -11.75
C ARG A 119 10.68 1.51 -11.14
N VAL A 120 11.55 0.61 -10.67
CA VAL A 120 11.21 -0.56 -9.87
C VAL A 120 12.03 -0.48 -8.59
N ASP A 121 11.37 -0.45 -7.44
CA ASP A 121 11.97 -0.26 -6.12
C ASP A 121 12.89 0.98 -6.06
N GLY A 122 12.46 2.06 -6.70
CA GLY A 122 13.19 3.32 -6.78
C GLY A 122 14.34 3.34 -7.80
N MET A 123 14.66 2.21 -8.43
CA MET A 123 15.75 2.10 -9.40
C MET A 123 15.22 2.25 -10.83
N PRO A 124 15.90 3.03 -11.71
CA PRO A 124 15.54 3.12 -13.12
C PRO A 124 15.46 1.74 -13.79
N SER A 125 14.42 1.53 -14.58
CA SER A 125 14.15 0.26 -15.25
C SER A 125 13.78 0.48 -16.71
N GLY A 126 14.16 -0.47 -17.56
CA GLY A 126 13.73 -0.54 -18.97
C GLY A 126 12.43 -1.33 -19.17
N ALA A 127 11.77 -1.74 -18.09
CA ALA A 127 10.49 -2.43 -18.15
C ALA A 127 9.42 -1.53 -18.80
N ARG A 128 8.50 -2.16 -19.53
CA ARG A 128 7.31 -1.50 -20.06
C ARG A 128 6.11 -1.88 -19.20
N LEU A 129 5.34 -0.88 -18.80
CA LEU A 129 4.18 -1.02 -17.91
C LEU A 129 3.00 -0.31 -18.58
N GLU A 130 2.57 -0.84 -19.73
CA GLU A 130 1.60 -0.21 -20.63
C GLU A 130 0.29 0.11 -19.89
N GLU A 131 -0.16 -0.78 -19.01
CA GLU A 131 -1.37 -0.60 -18.22
C GLU A 131 -1.27 0.60 -17.25
N LEU A 132 -0.08 0.85 -16.68
CA LEU A 132 0.15 2.02 -15.82
C LEU A 132 0.30 3.30 -16.64
N GLU A 133 0.94 3.23 -17.80
CA GLU A 133 1.03 4.37 -18.73
C GLU A 133 -0.35 4.81 -19.22
N GLU A 134 -1.19 3.86 -19.63
CA GLU A 134 -2.56 4.11 -20.06
C GLU A 134 -3.39 4.70 -18.92
N LEU A 135 -3.25 4.16 -17.70
CA LEU A 135 -3.95 4.65 -16.51
C LEU A 135 -3.62 6.12 -16.20
N GLY A 136 -2.34 6.52 -16.38
CA GLY A 136 -1.89 7.89 -16.22
C GLY A 136 -2.39 8.81 -17.34
N ARG A 137 -2.21 8.41 -18.60
CA ARG A 137 -2.61 9.18 -19.80
C ARG A 137 -4.11 9.42 -19.88
N ALA A 138 -4.91 8.49 -19.35
CA ALA A 138 -6.36 8.65 -19.26
C ALA A 138 -6.79 9.81 -18.35
N ARG A 139 -5.92 10.28 -17.45
CA ARG A 139 -6.24 11.35 -16.49
C ARG A 139 -5.50 12.66 -16.73
N PHE A 140 -4.22 12.61 -17.10
CA PHE A 140 -3.36 13.80 -17.19
C PHE A 140 -2.38 13.71 -18.36
N ALA A 141 -1.96 14.88 -18.87
CA ALA A 141 -0.92 14.97 -19.89
C ALA A 141 0.49 14.71 -19.34
N SER A 142 0.72 15.10 -18.08
CA SER A 142 1.92 14.79 -17.29
C SER A 142 1.47 14.20 -15.96
N PHE A 143 2.11 13.11 -15.53
CA PHE A 143 1.66 12.36 -14.36
C PHE A 143 2.78 11.55 -13.71
N VAL A 144 2.50 11.14 -12.48
CA VAL A 144 3.14 10.01 -11.84
C VAL A 144 2.08 8.96 -11.48
N VAL A 145 2.33 7.72 -11.87
CA VAL A 145 1.59 6.55 -11.41
C VAL A 145 2.49 5.77 -10.47
N ARG A 146 1.98 5.50 -9.27
CA ARG A 146 2.63 4.65 -8.27
C ARG A 146 1.83 3.38 -8.13
N ALA A 147 2.50 2.24 -8.14
CA ALA A 147 1.89 0.95 -7.87
C ALA A 147 2.66 0.25 -6.74
N GLN A 148 1.96 -0.14 -5.68
CA GLN A 148 2.50 -0.91 -4.56
C GLN A 148 1.94 -2.32 -4.62
N ARG A 149 2.80 -3.34 -4.66
CA ARG A 149 2.37 -4.74 -4.71
C ARG A 149 1.64 -5.09 -3.41
N LEU A 150 0.47 -5.71 -3.57
CA LEU A 150 -0.33 -6.24 -2.46
C LEU A 150 -0.10 -7.75 -2.34
N VAL A 151 -0.35 -8.48 -3.43
CA VAL A 151 -0.16 -9.94 -3.50
C VAL A 151 -0.02 -10.35 -4.95
N ASP A 152 0.93 -11.23 -5.25
CA ASP A 152 1.17 -11.73 -6.61
C ASP A 152 1.21 -10.59 -7.65
N SER A 153 0.32 -10.58 -8.64
CA SER A 153 0.21 -9.53 -9.67
C SER A 153 -0.74 -8.38 -9.31
N LEU A 154 -1.34 -8.37 -8.13
CA LEU A 154 -2.27 -7.34 -7.69
C LEU A 154 -1.52 -6.19 -7.01
N PHE A 155 -1.72 -4.98 -7.51
CA PHE A 155 -1.12 -3.76 -6.97
C PHE A 155 -2.18 -2.77 -6.53
N GLU A 156 -1.92 -2.04 -5.44
CA GLU A 156 -2.55 -0.76 -5.14
C GLU A 156 -1.98 0.31 -6.07
N VAL A 157 -2.82 1.12 -6.71
CA VAL A 157 -2.40 2.14 -7.68
C VAL A 157 -2.88 3.54 -7.32
N GLU A 158 -2.00 4.51 -7.45
CA GLU A 158 -2.28 5.94 -7.29
C GLU A 158 -1.80 6.71 -8.51
N VAL A 159 -2.58 7.70 -8.94
CA VAL A 159 -2.28 8.53 -10.12
C VAL A 159 -2.37 9.99 -9.70
N GLU A 160 -1.30 10.73 -9.94
CA GLU A 160 -1.19 12.12 -9.55
C GLU A 160 -0.68 12.97 -10.72
N PRO A 161 -1.16 14.21 -10.89
CA PRO A 161 -0.57 15.14 -11.84
C PRO A 161 0.81 15.58 -11.37
N LEU A 162 1.68 15.95 -12.32
CA LEU A 162 2.96 16.63 -12.06
C LEU A 162 2.83 18.15 -12.16
#